data_AF-A0A2W2EW82-F1
#
_entry.id   AF-A0A2W2EW82-F1
#
_cell.length_a   1.000
_cell.length_b   1.000
_cell.length_c   1.000
_cell.angle_alpha   90.00
_cell.angle_beta   90.00
_cell.angle_gamma   90.00
#
_symmetry.space_group_name_H-M   'P 1'
#
loop_
_entity.id
_entity.type
_entity.pdbx_description
1 polymer ?
#
loop_
_entity_poly.entity_id
_entity_poly.type
_entity_poly.pdbx_seq_one_letter_code
_entity_poly.pdbx_strand_id
1 'polypeptide(L)'
;MGVRDRTPSPVFVRAASLDVMAEEQIPQIGPCYACGRAFRFDPGEVVMFAVDPQTGLPPGFSALGTRREPSAEEVARAVEKPVCPGCVQRAERYAAETETPPSWPTWP
;
A
#
# COMPACT_ATOMS: atom_id res chain seq x y z
N MET A 1 -35.40 -62.96 -22.18
CA MET A 1 -35.83 -61.79 -22.98
C MET A 1 -35.70 -60.58 -22.07
N GLY A 2 -34.56 -59.86 -22.12
CA GLY A 2 -34.49 -58.45 -22.57
C GLY A 2 -34.67 -57.52 -21.34
N VAL A 3 -33.84 -56.54 -21.00
CA VAL A 3 -32.82 -55.76 -21.71
C VAL A 3 -31.83 -55.25 -20.64
N ARG A 4 -30.56 -55.09 -21.01
CA ARG A 4 -29.47 -54.64 -20.13
C ARG A 4 -29.49 -53.12 -20.00
N ASP A 5 -29.72 -52.60 -18.81
CA ASP A 5 -29.47 -51.18 -18.52
C ASP A 5 -28.00 -50.98 -18.15
N ARG A 6 -27.27 -50.35 -19.07
CA ARG A 6 -25.94 -49.78 -18.83
C ARG A 6 -26.14 -48.30 -18.49
N THR A 7 -25.64 -47.87 -17.35
CA THR A 7 -25.10 -46.51 -17.25
C THR A 7 -23.93 -46.48 -16.27
N PRO A 8 -22.73 -46.05 -16.69
CA PRO A 8 -21.53 -46.00 -15.86
C PRO A 8 -21.49 -44.75 -14.95
N SER A 9 -20.74 -44.89 -13.86
CA SER A 9 -20.41 -43.90 -12.83
C SER A 9 -20.16 -42.47 -13.32
N PRO A 10 -20.57 -41.44 -12.57
CA PRO A 10 -19.94 -40.14 -12.69
C PRO A 10 -18.54 -40.18 -12.08
N VAL A 11 -17.58 -40.07 -12.99
CA VAL A 11 -16.15 -39.82 -12.79
C VAL A 11 -15.94 -38.52 -11.99
N PHE A 12 -14.90 -38.54 -11.15
CA PHE A 12 -14.28 -37.39 -10.49
C PHE A 12 -14.28 -36.11 -11.33
N VAL A 13 -14.62 -34.97 -10.71
CA VAL A 13 -14.04 -33.67 -11.10
C VAL A 13 -13.37 -33.07 -9.87
N ARG A 14 -12.04 -33.13 -9.88
CA ARG A 14 -11.15 -32.32 -9.02
C ARG A 14 -11.60 -30.86 -9.18
N ALA A 15 -11.95 -30.19 -8.08
CA ALA A 15 -11.88 -28.74 -8.05
C ALA A 15 -10.40 -28.40 -8.32
N ALA A 16 -10.14 -28.00 -9.55
CA ALA A 16 -8.85 -27.50 -9.98
C ALA A 16 -8.52 -26.30 -9.11
N SER A 17 -7.26 -26.31 -8.67
CA SER A 17 -6.49 -25.19 -8.18
C SER A 17 -7.07 -23.86 -8.64
N LEU A 18 -7.46 -23.02 -7.67
CA LEU A 18 -7.41 -21.59 -7.87
C LEU A 18 -5.93 -21.24 -7.91
N ASP A 19 -5.31 -21.47 -9.06
CA ASP A 19 -4.12 -20.76 -9.48
C ASP A 19 -4.51 -19.28 -9.40
N VAL A 20 -4.08 -18.66 -8.29
CA VAL A 20 -4.08 -17.21 -8.12
C VAL A 20 -3.40 -16.67 -9.36
N MET A 21 -4.19 -16.11 -10.27
CA MET A 21 -3.68 -15.33 -11.39
C MET A 21 -2.87 -14.23 -10.73
N ALA A 22 -1.55 -14.36 -10.77
CA ALA A 22 -0.66 -13.23 -10.60
C ALA A 22 -1.00 -12.32 -11.78
N GLU A 23 -2.01 -11.46 -11.56
CA GLU A 23 -2.32 -10.37 -12.45
C GLU A 23 -1.02 -9.58 -12.56
N GLU A 24 -0.35 -9.75 -13.70
CA GLU A 24 0.87 -9.04 -14.02
C GLU A 24 0.50 -7.56 -14.06
N GLN A 25 0.72 -6.90 -12.93
CA GLN A 25 0.31 -5.53 -12.71
C GLN A 25 1.12 -4.65 -13.66
N ILE A 26 0.40 -3.96 -14.55
CA ILE A 26 1.04 -3.10 -15.54
C ILE A 26 1.75 -1.99 -14.77
N PRO A 27 3.09 -1.86 -14.87
CA PRO A 27 3.80 -0.88 -14.07
C PRO A 27 3.38 0.52 -14.51
N GLN A 28 2.96 1.33 -13.54
CA GLN A 28 2.50 2.68 -13.74
C GLN A 28 3.67 3.66 -13.68
N ILE A 29 3.48 4.86 -14.25
CA ILE A 29 4.45 5.96 -14.16
C ILE A 29 3.72 7.14 -13.52
N GLY A 30 4.28 7.67 -12.43
CA GLY A 30 3.69 8.80 -11.71
C GLY A 30 4.70 9.52 -10.82
N PRO A 31 4.36 10.73 -10.36
CA PRO A 31 5.21 11.53 -9.49
C PRO A 31 5.23 10.97 -8.05
N CYS A 32 6.41 10.91 -7.46
CA CYS A 32 6.58 10.63 -6.04
C CYS A 32 5.97 11.74 -5.19
N TYR A 33 5.09 11.39 -4.25
CA TYR A 33 4.49 12.35 -3.33
C TYR A 33 5.52 13.19 -2.56
N ALA A 34 6.60 12.56 -2.09
CA ALA A 34 7.58 13.23 -1.21
C ALA A 34 8.62 14.10 -1.94
N CYS A 35 9.00 13.75 -3.17
CA CYS A 35 10.06 14.48 -3.90
C CYS A 35 9.67 15.00 -5.27
N GLY A 36 8.44 14.73 -5.72
CA GLY A 36 7.90 15.17 -7.01
C GLY A 36 8.47 14.47 -8.24
N ARG A 37 9.55 13.69 -8.12
CA ARG A 37 10.18 13.00 -9.26
C ARG A 37 9.26 11.90 -9.81
N ALA A 38 9.09 11.88 -11.13
CA ALA A 38 8.42 10.78 -11.81
C ALA A 38 9.25 9.50 -11.72
N PHE A 39 8.60 8.38 -11.45
CA PHE A 39 9.23 7.07 -11.44
C PHE A 39 8.23 6.01 -11.89
N ARG A 40 8.75 4.88 -12.37
CA ARG A 40 7.96 3.70 -12.70
C ARG A 40 7.78 2.89 -11.42
N PHE A 41 6.56 2.46 -11.15
CA PHE A 41 6.22 1.69 -9.97
C PHE A 41 5.14 0.66 -10.25
N ASP A 42 5.15 -0.42 -9.50
CA ASP A 42 4.06 -1.36 -9.44
C ASP A 42 3.09 -0.93 -8.32
N PRO A 43 1.79 -0.71 -8.61
CA PRO A 43 0.83 -0.27 -7.59
C PRO A 43 0.62 -1.29 -6.46
N GLY A 44 0.90 -2.58 -6.67
CA GLY A 44 0.80 -3.62 -5.65
C GLY A 44 2.03 -3.73 -4.75
N GLU A 45 3.19 -3.24 -5.19
CA GLU A 45 4.44 -3.30 -4.41
C GLU A 45 4.87 -1.95 -3.82
N VAL A 46 4.45 -0.84 -4.43
CA VAL A 46 4.87 0.49 -3.98
C VAL A 46 4.13 0.93 -2.72
N VAL A 47 4.82 1.68 -1.87
CA VAL A 47 4.18 2.35 -0.75
C VAL A 47 3.27 3.47 -1.29
N MET A 48 1.97 3.31 -1.05
CA MET A 48 0.94 4.31 -1.34
C MET A 48 0.60 5.07 -0.07
N PHE A 49 0.49 6.40 -0.18
CA PHE A 49 0.15 7.28 0.93
C PHE A 49 -1.17 8.00 0.65
N ALA A 50 -2.10 7.95 1.60
CA ALA A 50 -3.34 8.71 1.51
C ALA A 50 -3.07 10.20 1.76
N VAL A 51 -3.44 11.04 0.80
CA VAL A 51 -3.17 12.48 0.81
C VAL A 51 -4.46 13.22 0.49
N ASP A 52 -4.83 14.19 1.32
CA ASP A 52 -5.90 15.11 1.03
C ASP A 52 -5.45 16.08 -0.10
N PRO A 53 -6.12 16.09 -1.26
CA PRO A 53 -5.74 16.94 -2.38
C PRO A 53 -5.88 18.44 -2.09
N GLN A 54 -6.70 18.83 -1.10
CA GLN A 54 -6.88 20.24 -0.75
C GLN A 54 -5.69 20.80 0.04
N THR A 55 -5.16 20.01 0.96
CA THR A 55 -4.06 20.44 1.85
C THR A 55 -2.69 19.94 1.37
N GLY A 56 -2.67 18.90 0.54
CA GLY A 56 -1.45 18.20 0.15
C GLY A 56 -0.84 17.38 1.29
N LEU A 57 -1.56 17.20 2.40
CA LEU A 57 -1.09 16.49 3.59
C LEU A 57 -1.89 15.21 3.82
N PRO A 58 -1.37 14.27 4.63
CA PRO A 58 -2.16 13.14 5.09
C PRO A 58 -3.41 13.62 5.87
N PRO A 59 -4.54 12.91 5.79
CA PRO A 59 -5.71 13.23 6.59
C PRO A 59 -5.37 13.36 8.08
N GLY A 60 -5.80 14.44 8.71
CA GLY A 60 -5.54 14.70 10.12
C GLY A 60 -4.14 15.27 10.42
N PHE A 61 -3.30 15.51 9.41
CA PHE A 61 -2.07 16.28 9.59
C PHE A 61 -2.32 17.77 9.35
N SER A 62 -1.77 18.61 10.24
CA SER A 62 -1.69 20.06 10.03
C SER A 62 -0.36 20.45 9.39
N ALA A 63 -0.31 21.66 8.82
CA ALA A 63 0.93 22.24 8.30
C ALA A 63 2.04 22.39 9.36
N LEU A 64 1.66 22.43 10.64
CA LEU A 64 2.59 22.48 11.78
C LEU A 64 3.10 21.09 12.21
N GLY A 65 2.73 20.03 11.48
CA GLY A 65 3.11 18.66 11.81
C GLY A 65 2.34 18.07 12.99
N THR A 66 1.27 18.73 13.45
CA THR A 66 0.42 18.19 14.51
C THR A 66 -0.58 17.19 13.95
N ARG A 67 -0.79 16.09 14.65
CA ARG A 67 -1.80 15.09 14.30
C ARG A 67 -3.10 15.36 15.06
N ARG A 68 -4.22 15.36 14.34
CA ARG A 68 -5.59 15.39 14.87
C ARG A 68 -6.41 14.25 14.26
N GLU A 69 -7.56 13.97 14.87
CA GLU A 69 -8.56 13.08 14.27
C GLU A 69 -8.99 13.67 12.91
N PRO A 70 -8.85 12.92 11.80
CA PRO A 70 -9.33 13.36 10.50
C PRO A 70 -10.87 13.38 10.48
N SER A 71 -11.47 14.38 9.85
CA SER A 71 -12.91 14.37 9.58
C SER A 71 -13.27 13.29 8.56
N ALA A 72 -14.51 12.82 8.57
CA ALA A 72 -14.98 11.83 7.58
C ALA A 72 -14.84 12.35 6.14
N GLU A 73 -15.06 13.65 5.92
CA GLU A 73 -14.88 14.31 4.63
C GLU A 73 -13.42 14.33 4.17
N GLU A 74 -12.46 14.49 5.09
CA GLU A 74 -11.02 14.44 4.81
C GLU A 74 -10.57 13.05 4.36
N VAL A 75 -11.07 12.00 5.02
CA VAL A 75 -10.77 10.62 4.65
C VAL A 75 -11.41 10.28 3.31
N ALA A 76 -12.67 10.69 3.09
CA ALA A 76 -13.40 10.37 1.87
C ALA A 76 -12.80 11.01 0.60
N ARG A 77 -12.15 12.19 0.73
CA ARG A 77 -11.49 12.88 -0.38
C ARG A 77 -10.02 12.51 -0.56
N ALA A 78 -9.45 11.74 0.37
CA ALA A 78 -8.04 11.37 0.33
C ALA A 78 -7.76 10.53 -0.92
N VAL A 79 -6.68 10.88 -1.62
CA VAL A 79 -6.21 10.15 -2.79
C VAL A 79 -4.91 9.44 -2.48
N GLU A 80 -4.78 8.21 -2.94
CA GLU A 80 -3.55 7.45 -2.78
C GLU A 80 -2.48 7.94 -3.75
N LYS A 81 -1.29 8.25 -3.23
CA LYS A 81 -0.14 8.70 -4.03
C LYS A 81 1.08 7.83 -3.78
N PRO A 82 1.84 7.48 -4.83
CA PRO A 82 3.00 6.61 -4.72
C PRO A 82 4.19 7.35 -4.09
N VAL A 83 4.98 6.65 -3.29
CA VAL A 83 6.23 7.14 -2.71
C VAL A 83 7.40 6.34 -3.27
N CYS A 84 8.40 7.02 -3.82
CA CYS A 84 9.55 6.32 -4.39
C CYS A 84 10.42 5.68 -3.29
N PRO A 85 11.08 4.54 -3.57
CA PRO A 85 11.86 3.79 -2.58
C PRO A 85 12.98 4.62 -1.96
N GLY A 86 13.56 5.57 -2.70
CA GLY A 86 14.57 6.48 -2.15
C GLY A 86 14.02 7.51 -1.14
N CYS A 87 12.71 7.79 -1.14
CA CYS A 87 12.09 8.58 -0.07
C CYS A 87 11.75 7.71 1.13
N VAL A 88 11.28 6.48 0.91
CA VAL A 88 11.01 5.51 1.98
C VAL A 88 12.28 5.23 2.79
N GLN A 89 13.39 4.88 2.14
CA GLN A 89 14.67 4.63 2.82
C GLN A 89 15.19 5.85 3.61
N ARG A 90 14.92 7.06 3.13
CA ARG A 90 15.29 8.29 3.85
C ARG A 90 14.41 8.49 5.09
N ALA A 91 13.11 8.21 4.99
CA ALA A 91 12.19 8.28 6.12
C ALA A 91 12.55 7.23 7.19
N GLU A 92 12.86 6.00 6.79
CA GLU A 92 13.31 4.93 7.70
C GLU A 92 14.59 5.31 8.44
N ARG A 93 15.58 5.87 7.73
CA ARG A 93 16.81 6.35 8.36
C ARG A 93 16.54 7.45 9.38
N TYR A 94 15.70 8.41 9.02
CA TYR A 94 15.33 9.50 9.93
C TYR A 94 14.59 9.00 11.17
N ALA A 95 13.70 8.00 11.01
CA ALA A 95 13.04 7.35 12.14
C ALA A 95 14.06 6.68 13.07
N ALA A 96 15.01 5.93 12.53
CA ALA A 96 16.07 5.29 13.32
C ALA A 96 16.95 6.30 14.09
N GLU A 97 17.24 7.45 13.48
CA GLU A 97 18.01 8.52 14.14
C GLU A 97 17.22 9.22 15.25
N THR A 98 15.91 9.42 15.08
CA THR A 98 15.05 10.09 16.07
C THR A 98 14.62 9.19 17.24
N GLU A 99 14.63 7.87 17.05
CA GLU A 99 14.42 6.89 18.13
C GLU A 99 15.60 6.81 19.11
N THR A 100 16.77 7.34 18.75
CA THR A 100 17.92 7.40 19.66
C THR A 100 17.67 8.49 20.71
N PRO A 101 17.49 8.15 22.00
CA PRO A 101 17.28 9.16 23.03
C PRO A 101 18.49 10.08 23.09
N PRO A 102 18.32 11.40 23.22
CA PRO A 102 19.45 12.30 23.41
C PRO A 102 20.19 11.91 24.70
N SER A 103 21.47 11.59 24.58
CA SER A 103 22.34 11.38 25.74
C SER A 103 22.82 12.74 26.25
N TRP A 104 22.06 13.31 27.18
CA TRP A 104 22.51 14.49 27.91
C TRP A 104 23.59 14.07 28.91
N PRO A 105 24.71 14.80 29.04
CA PRO A 105 25.63 14.59 30.16
C PRO A 105 24.86 14.85 31.45
N THR A 106 24.87 13.88 32.37
CA THR A 106 24.35 14.07 33.74
C THR A 106 25.15 15.17 34.41
N TRP A 107 24.47 16.28 34.76
CA TRP A 107 25.05 17.31 35.61
C TRP A 107 25.30 16.74 37.01
N PRO A 108 26.46 17.01 37.65
CA PRO A 108 26.76 16.60 39.01
C PRO A 108 25.90 17.31 40.06
#